data_AF-A0A3B9IEY1-F1
#
_entry.id   AF-A0A3B9IEY1-F1
#
_cell.length_a   1.000
_cell.length_b   1.000
_cell.length_c   1.000
_cell.angle_alpha   90.00
_cell.angle_beta   90.00
_cell.angle_gamma   90.00
#
_symmetry.space_group_name_H-M   'P 1'
#
loop_
_entity.id
_entity.type
_entity.pdbx_description
1 polymer ?
#
loop_
_entity_poly.entity_id
_entity_poly.type
_entity_poly.pdbx_seq_one_letter_code
_entity_poly.pdbx_strand_id
1 'polypeptide(L)'
;ITGESAPVIRESGGDRSAVTGGTRVVSDAIVVRVTQRPGESFLDRMIGLVEGATRRKTPNEIALTILLVSLTLIFLIVVASLEAFAAFSGRLIPVGFLIALLVTLIPTTIGGLLSAIGIAGMDRLIRAGVVARSGRAVEAAGDVDVLLLDKTGTI
;
A
#
# COMPACT_ATOMS: atom_id res chain seq x y z
N ILE A 1 10.93 -18.61 15.67
CA ILE A 1 9.58 -18.14 16.06
C ILE A 1 9.65 -17.07 17.15
N THR A 2 10.23 -17.35 18.32
CA THR A 2 10.36 -16.37 19.42
C THR A 2 11.62 -15.50 19.34
N GLY A 3 12.60 -15.85 18.49
CA GLY A 3 13.90 -15.17 18.43
C GLY A 3 14.90 -15.64 19.48
N GLU A 4 14.44 -16.36 20.49
CA GLU A 4 15.28 -16.96 21.53
C GLU A 4 16.02 -18.21 21.03
N SER A 5 17.31 -18.31 21.38
CA SER A 5 18.18 -19.42 20.95
C SER A 5 18.16 -20.61 21.91
N ALA A 6 17.76 -20.39 23.16
CA ALA A 6 17.74 -21.43 24.19
C ALA A 6 16.48 -22.32 24.08
N PRO A 7 16.61 -23.66 24.19
CA PRO A 7 15.47 -24.55 24.22
C PRO A 7 14.64 -24.32 25.50
N VAL A 8 13.32 -24.34 25.36
CA VAL A 8 12.39 -24.14 26.47
C VAL A 8 11.76 -25.48 26.85
N ILE A 9 11.82 -25.82 28.15
CA ILE A 9 11.22 -27.05 28.68
C ILE A 9 9.69 -26.94 28.63
N ARG A 10 9.04 -27.99 28.13
CA ARG A 10 7.59 -28.13 28.02
C ARG A 10 7.16 -29.37 28.80
N GLU A 11 6.13 -29.21 29.62
CA GLU A 11 5.63 -30.27 30.51
C GLU A 11 4.13 -30.46 30.33
N SER A 12 3.64 -31.68 30.54
CA SER A 12 2.22 -31.99 30.42
C SER A 12 1.44 -31.48 31.65
N GLY A 13 0.24 -30.93 31.43
CA GLY A 13 -0.71 -30.57 32.49
C GLY A 13 -0.41 -29.27 33.25
N GLY A 14 0.72 -28.60 32.99
CA GLY A 14 1.06 -27.31 33.59
C GLY A 14 0.90 -26.11 32.65
N ASP A 15 1.27 -24.93 33.14
CA ASP A 15 1.21 -23.65 32.41
C ASP A 15 2.15 -23.61 31.19
N ARG A 16 3.16 -24.49 31.15
CA ARG A 16 4.13 -24.60 30.06
C ARG A 16 3.80 -25.70 29.05
N SER A 17 2.57 -26.20 29.03
CA SER A 17 2.15 -27.30 28.14
C SER A 17 1.91 -26.90 26.67
N ALA A 18 1.76 -25.60 26.39
CA ALA A 18 1.51 -25.12 25.03
C ALA A 18 2.77 -25.20 24.13
N VAL A 19 2.58 -25.72 22.91
CA VAL A 19 3.60 -25.74 21.85
C VAL A 19 3.10 -25.00 20.61
N THR A 20 4.01 -24.41 19.84
CA THR A 20 3.67 -23.65 18.62
C THR A 20 4.08 -24.45 17.39
N GLY A 21 3.20 -24.53 16.39
CA GLY A 21 3.54 -25.16 15.11
C GLY A 21 4.79 -24.52 14.50
N GLY A 22 5.72 -25.34 14.01
CA GLY A 22 7.01 -24.90 13.47
C GLY A 22 8.17 -24.88 14.48
N THR A 23 7.96 -25.27 15.74
CA THR A 23 9.06 -25.52 16.69
C THR A 23 9.61 -26.94 16.57
N ARG A 24 10.91 -27.12 16.80
CA ARG A 24 11.58 -28.43 16.76
C ARG A 24 11.69 -29.05 18.15
N VAL A 25 11.38 -30.34 18.26
CA VAL A 25 11.66 -31.14 19.46
C VAL A 25 13.16 -31.46 19.50
N VAL A 26 13.83 -31.08 20.59
CA VAL A 26 15.28 -31.23 20.75
C VAL A 26 15.65 -32.52 21.48
N SER A 27 14.80 -32.95 22.43
CA SER A 27 14.96 -34.19 23.20
C SER A 27 13.62 -34.92 23.28
N ASP A 28 13.68 -36.25 23.23
CA ASP A 28 12.55 -37.18 23.40
C ASP A 28 11.41 -37.03 22.37
N ALA A 29 10.27 -37.63 22.69
CA ALA A 29 9.04 -37.60 21.92
C ALA A 29 7.92 -36.94 22.73
N ILE A 30 7.01 -36.26 22.03
CA ILE A 30 5.85 -35.60 22.62
C ILE A 30 4.57 -36.05 21.92
N VAL A 31 3.47 -36.12 22.66
CA VAL A 31 2.12 -36.28 22.13
C VAL A 31 1.37 -34.99 22.38
N VAL A 32 0.81 -34.39 21.33
CA VAL A 32 0.19 -33.08 21.39
C VAL A 32 -1.24 -33.14 20.88
N ARG A 33 -2.13 -32.38 21.52
CA ARG A 33 -3.49 -32.15 21.03
C ARG A 33 -3.47 -30.93 20.12
N VAL A 34 -3.92 -31.09 18.88
CA VAL A 34 -4.11 -29.97 17.97
C VAL A 34 -5.26 -29.10 18.49
N THR A 35 -4.96 -27.86 18.87
CA THR A 35 -5.95 -26.89 19.38
C THR A 35 -6.39 -25.88 18.33
N GLN A 36 -5.65 -25.73 17.24
CA GLN A 36 -5.93 -24.76 16.18
C GLN A 36 -6.46 -25.45 14.92
N ARG A 37 -7.38 -24.78 14.22
CA ARG A 37 -7.89 -25.26 12.93
C ARG A 37 -6.84 -25.05 11.82
N PRO A 38 -6.92 -25.80 10.71
CA PRO A 38 -6.12 -25.51 9.52
C PRO A 38 -6.31 -24.05 9.07
N GLY A 39 -5.22 -23.34 8.79
CA GLY A 39 -5.24 -21.92 8.41
C GLY A 39 -5.26 -20.92 9.56
N GLU A 40 -5.40 -21.36 10.82
CA GLU A 40 -5.36 -20.49 12.00
C GLU A 40 -4.04 -20.63 12.78
N SER A 41 -3.03 -21.30 12.21
CA SER A 41 -1.76 -21.54 12.90
C SER A 41 -1.01 -20.23 13.16
N PHE A 42 -0.01 -20.28 14.04
CA PHE A 42 0.85 -19.12 14.28
C PHE A 42 1.56 -18.64 13.00
N LEU A 43 2.02 -19.58 12.17
CA LEU A 43 2.65 -19.26 10.88
C LEU A 43 1.64 -18.69 9.89
N ASP A 44 0.44 -19.24 9.81
CA ASP A 44 -0.62 -18.70 8.93
C ASP A 44 -0.99 -17.27 9.33
N ARG A 45 -1.02 -16.97 10.63
CA ARG A 45 -1.22 -15.59 11.12
C ARG A 45 -0.06 -14.67 10.76
N MET A 46 1.19 -15.14 10.85
CA MET A 46 2.34 -14.36 10.37
C MET A 46 2.27 -14.10 8.87
N ILE A 47 1.89 -15.11 8.08
CA ILE A 47 1.70 -14.97 6.63
C ILE A 47 0.61 -13.94 6.35
N GLY A 48 -0.55 -14.04 7.01
CA GLY A 48 -1.63 -13.06 6.88
C GLY A 48 -1.24 -11.64 7.28
N LEU A 49 -0.36 -11.47 8.28
CA LEU A 49 0.18 -10.16 8.66
C LEU A 49 1.11 -9.57 7.58
N VAL A 50 1.87 -10.42 6.89
CA VAL A 50 2.79 -10.00 5.82
C VAL A 50 2.03 -9.77 4.50
N GLU A 51 1.12 -10.66 4.13
CA GLU A 51 0.28 -10.53 2.94
C GLU A 51 -0.73 -9.39 3.08
N GLY A 52 -1.23 -9.15 4.29
CA GLY A 52 -2.10 -8.01 4.63
C GLY A 52 -1.39 -6.65 4.56
N ALA A 53 -0.06 -6.62 4.37
CA ALA A 53 0.71 -5.41 4.10
C ALA A 53 0.54 -4.95 2.64
N THR A 54 -0.69 -4.88 2.16
CA THR A 54 -0.99 -4.31 0.86
C THR A 54 -0.62 -2.83 0.87
N ARG A 55 0.12 -2.38 -0.15
CA ARG A 55 0.46 -0.96 -0.32
C ARG A 55 -0.84 -0.15 -0.35
N ARG A 56 -1.06 0.67 0.69
CA ARG A 56 -2.14 1.65 0.70
C ARG A 56 -1.71 2.87 -0.11
N LYS A 57 -2.60 3.32 -1.00
CA LYS A 57 -2.43 4.61 -1.70
C LYS A 57 -2.35 5.74 -0.69
N THR A 58 -1.55 6.75 -1.02
CA THR A 58 -1.42 7.92 -0.15
C THR A 58 -2.65 8.83 -0.29
N PRO A 59 -2.97 9.66 0.71
CA PRO A 59 -4.08 10.61 0.62
C PRO A 59 -3.98 11.51 -0.61
N ASN A 60 -2.78 12.00 -0.93
CA ASN A 60 -2.55 12.81 -2.13
C ASN A 60 -2.73 12.00 -3.42
N GLU A 61 -2.32 10.73 -3.44
CA GLU A 61 -2.58 9.83 -4.59
C GLU A 61 -4.08 9.64 -4.83
N ILE A 62 -4.88 9.52 -3.76
CA ILE A 62 -6.33 9.40 -3.87
C ILE A 62 -6.95 10.72 -4.35
N ALA A 63 -6.60 11.85 -3.74
CA ALA A 63 -7.12 13.15 -4.11
C ALA A 63 -6.80 13.50 -5.57
N LEU A 64 -5.56 13.25 -5.99
CA LEU A 64 -5.14 13.45 -7.38
C LEU A 64 -5.89 12.51 -8.33
N THR A 65 -6.08 11.24 -7.97
CA THR A 65 -6.86 10.31 -8.80
C THR A 65 -8.28 10.83 -9.03
N ILE A 66 -8.94 11.32 -7.97
CA ILE A 66 -10.28 11.91 -8.08
C ILE A 66 -10.26 13.11 -9.02
N LEU A 67 -9.32 14.04 -8.83
CA LEU A 67 -9.19 15.22 -9.69
C LEU A 67 -8.98 14.86 -11.17
N LEU A 68 -8.08 13.92 -11.45
CA LEU A 68 -7.78 13.50 -12.83
C LEU A 68 -8.98 12.82 -13.47
N VAL A 69 -9.70 11.96 -12.74
CA VAL A 69 -10.93 11.31 -13.22
C VAL A 69 -12.02 12.34 -13.49
N SER A 70 -12.24 13.27 -12.56
CA SER A 70 -13.21 14.36 -12.74
C SER A 70 -12.91 15.21 -13.97
N LEU A 71 -11.65 15.63 -14.15
CA LEU A 71 -11.26 16.45 -15.30
C LEU A 71 -11.38 15.68 -16.62
N THR A 72 -10.99 14.41 -16.63
CA THR A 72 -11.14 13.52 -17.80
C THR A 72 -12.60 13.39 -18.21
N LEU A 73 -13.51 13.22 -17.25
CA LEU A 73 -14.95 13.12 -17.51
C LEU A 73 -15.49 14.44 -18.08
N ILE A 74 -15.10 15.58 -17.53
CA ILE A 74 -15.49 16.90 -18.03
C ILE A 74 -15.04 17.07 -19.48
N PHE A 75 -13.77 16.80 -19.79
CA PHE A 75 -13.24 16.93 -21.15
C PHE A 75 -13.89 15.96 -22.13
N LEU A 76 -14.20 14.74 -21.70
CA LEU A 76 -14.95 13.79 -22.51
C LEU A 76 -16.32 14.34 -22.89
N ILE A 77 -17.07 14.89 -21.92
CA ILE A 77 -18.40 15.48 -22.17
C ILE A 77 -18.28 16.68 -23.12
N VAL A 78 -17.30 17.56 -22.91
CA VAL A 78 -17.05 18.72 -23.78
C VAL A 78 -16.78 18.26 -25.21
N VAL A 79 -15.84 17.35 -25.42
CA VAL A 79 -15.49 16.85 -26.76
C VAL A 79 -16.67 16.13 -27.43
N ALA A 80 -17.43 15.33 -26.69
CA ALA A 80 -18.62 14.67 -27.22
C ALA A 80 -19.72 15.67 -27.61
N SER A 81 -19.90 16.74 -26.82
CA SER A 81 -20.90 17.77 -27.11
C SER A 81 -20.55 18.62 -28.33
N LEU A 82 -19.26 18.79 -28.64
CA LEU A 82 -18.81 19.58 -29.80
C LEU A 82 -19.31 18.99 -31.12
N GLU A 83 -19.44 17.66 -31.23
CA GLU A 83 -20.00 17.01 -32.41
C GLU A 83 -21.47 17.43 -32.64
N ALA A 84 -22.28 17.45 -31.58
CA ALA A 84 -23.67 17.87 -31.66
C ALA A 84 -23.82 19.35 -32.05
N PHE A 85 -23.00 20.24 -31.49
CA PHE A 85 -22.98 21.66 -31.88
C PHE A 85 -22.53 21.87 -33.33
N ALA A 86 -21.51 21.12 -33.78
CA ALA A 86 -21.05 21.19 -35.15
C ALA A 86 -22.14 20.77 -36.13
N ALA A 87 -22.79 19.63 -35.87
CA ALA A 87 -23.90 19.12 -36.67
C ALA A 87 -25.06 20.14 -36.73
N PHE A 88 -25.41 20.77 -35.61
CA PHE A 88 -26.42 21.83 -35.58
C PHE A 88 -26.04 23.04 -36.45
N SER A 89 -24.76 23.41 -36.50
CA SER A 89 -24.25 24.51 -37.35
C SER A 89 -24.05 24.14 -38.82
N GLY A 90 -24.40 22.92 -39.24
CA GLY A 90 -24.17 22.43 -40.60
C GLY A 90 -22.70 22.15 -40.92
N ARG A 91 -21.85 22.01 -39.90
CA ARG A 91 -20.41 21.71 -40.04
C ARG A 91 -20.14 20.28 -39.61
N LEU A 92 -19.23 19.62 -40.32
CA LEU A 92 -18.74 18.30 -39.94
C LEU A 92 -17.33 18.45 -39.35
N ILE A 93 -17.13 18.01 -38.12
CA ILE A 93 -15.80 17.89 -37.53
C ILE A 93 -15.33 16.45 -37.77
N PRO A 94 -14.19 16.24 -38.45
CA PRO A 94 -13.65 14.90 -38.60
C PRO A 94 -13.35 14.29 -37.22
N VAL A 95 -13.74 13.03 -37.01
CA VAL A 95 -13.54 12.32 -35.72
C VAL A 95 -12.08 12.35 -35.27
N GLY A 96 -11.12 12.32 -36.22
CA GLY A 96 -9.69 12.42 -35.91
C GLY A 96 -9.31 13.71 -35.16
N PHE A 97 -9.97 14.84 -35.44
CA PHE A 97 -9.74 16.10 -34.73
C PHE A 97 -10.30 16.04 -33.31
N LEU A 98 -11.46 15.43 -33.10
CA LEU A 98 -12.04 15.23 -31.78
C LEU A 98 -11.16 14.32 -30.91
N ILE A 99 -10.63 13.24 -31.49
CA ILE A 99 -9.68 12.35 -30.80
C ILE A 99 -8.40 13.11 -30.44
N ALA A 100 -7.81 13.85 -31.38
CA ALA A 100 -6.61 14.64 -31.14
C ALA A 100 -6.83 15.69 -30.03
N LEU A 101 -7.98 16.37 -30.04
CA LEU A 101 -8.37 17.31 -29.00
C LEU A 101 -8.51 16.63 -27.63
N LEU A 102 -9.16 15.47 -27.57
CA LEU A 102 -9.31 14.72 -26.33
C LEU A 102 -7.95 14.28 -25.76
N VAL A 103 -7.07 13.72 -26.60
CA VAL A 103 -5.73 13.26 -26.19
C VAL A 103 -4.88 14.43 -25.66
N THR A 104 -4.98 15.60 -26.27
CA THR A 104 -4.23 16.79 -25.84
C THR A 104 -4.79 17.44 -24.57
N LEU A 105 -6.06 17.21 -24.23
CA LEU A 105 -6.70 17.73 -23.02
C LEU A 105 -6.54 16.83 -21.79
N ILE A 106 -6.54 15.50 -21.96
CA ILE A 106 -6.51 14.59 -20.80
C ILE A 106 -5.15 14.70 -20.08
N PRO A 107 -5.13 14.97 -18.75
CA PRO A 107 -3.91 15.18 -17.95
C PRO A 107 -3.16 13.87 -17.62
N THR A 108 -2.88 13.04 -18.62
CA THR A 108 -2.31 11.69 -18.45
C THR A 108 -0.92 11.69 -17.79
N THR A 109 -0.10 12.70 -18.07
CA THR A 109 1.28 12.79 -17.56
C THR A 109 1.33 12.98 -16.04
N ILE A 110 0.35 13.68 -15.46
CA ILE A 110 0.35 14.05 -14.04
C ILE A 110 0.23 12.80 -13.14
N GLY A 111 -0.57 11.80 -13.54
CA GLY A 111 -0.72 10.57 -12.77
C GLY A 111 0.58 9.75 -12.65
N GLY A 112 1.40 9.75 -13.70
CA GLY A 112 2.70 9.06 -13.69
C GLY A 112 3.75 9.76 -12.82
N LEU A 113 3.75 11.10 -12.82
CA LEU A 113 4.71 11.91 -12.06
C LEU A 113 4.62 11.66 -10.55
N LEU A 114 3.40 11.51 -10.00
CA LEU A 114 3.22 11.33 -8.56
C LEU A 114 3.91 10.05 -8.05
N SER A 115 3.78 8.95 -8.79
CA SER A 115 4.44 7.68 -8.43
C SER A 115 5.97 7.80 -8.48
N ALA A 116 6.49 8.50 -9.50
CA ALA A 116 7.92 8.74 -9.64
C ALA A 116 8.46 9.61 -8.49
N ILE A 117 7.75 10.67 -8.11
CA ILE A 117 8.11 11.55 -6.98
C ILE A 117 8.13 10.76 -5.67
N GLY A 118 7.13 9.90 -5.42
CA GLY A 118 7.08 9.06 -4.22
C GLY A 118 8.27 8.10 -4.13
N ILE A 119 8.64 7.45 -5.23
CA ILE A 119 9.81 6.56 -5.30
C ILE A 119 11.11 7.33 -5.09
N ALA A 120 11.27 8.48 -5.76
CA ALA A 120 12.44 9.33 -5.59
C ALA A 120 12.60 9.86 -4.15
N GLY A 121 11.48 10.21 -3.50
CA GLY A 121 11.47 10.61 -2.09
C GLY A 121 11.95 9.49 -1.16
N MET A 122 11.47 8.27 -1.38
CA MET A 122 11.92 7.10 -0.61
C MET A 122 13.41 6.79 -0.83
N ASP A 123 13.92 6.86 -2.07
CA ASP A 123 15.34 6.65 -2.36
C ASP A 123 16.23 7.67 -1.63
N ARG A 124 15.82 8.94 -1.59
CA ARG A 124 16.55 10.00 -0.87
C ARG A 124 16.62 9.73 0.63
N LEU A 125 15.54 9.24 1.24
CA LEU A 125 15.54 8.91 2.68
C LEU A 125 16.49 7.76 3.00
N ILE A 126 16.54 6.74 2.15
CA ILE A 126 17.47 5.60 2.33
C ILE A 126 18.92 6.09 2.30
N ARG A 127 19.27 7.00 1.38
CA ARG A 127 20.62 7.62 1.33
C ARG A 127 20.95 8.44 2.58
N ALA A 128 19.94 8.94 3.28
CA ALA A 128 20.08 9.65 4.54
C ALA A 128 20.04 8.72 5.78
N GLY A 129 20.04 7.39 5.59
CA GLY A 129 19.96 6.42 6.68
C GLY A 129 18.57 6.25 7.30
N VAL A 130 17.53 6.78 6.66
CA VAL A 130 16.13 6.70 7.13
C VAL A 130 15.36 5.65 6.32
N VAL A 131 14.79 4.66 7.01
CA VAL A 131 13.99 3.62 6.37
C VAL A 131 12.51 3.98 6.44
N ALA A 132 11.95 4.40 5.30
CA ALA A 132 10.51 4.62 5.16
C ALA A 132 9.80 3.31 4.80
N ARG A 133 8.87 2.84 5.63
CA ARG A 133 8.12 1.59 5.36
C ARG A 133 7.02 1.75 4.30
N SER A 134 6.63 2.97 3.95
CA SER A 134 5.62 3.23 2.92
C SER A 134 5.71 4.67 2.40
N GLY A 135 5.26 4.91 1.17
CA GLY A 135 5.14 6.27 0.62
C GLY A 135 4.19 7.16 1.44
N ARG A 136 3.15 6.58 2.06
CA ARG A 136 2.25 7.30 2.98
C ARG A 136 3.00 7.82 4.21
N ALA A 137 3.97 7.06 4.73
CA ALA A 137 4.79 7.51 5.85
C ALA A 137 5.69 8.68 5.46
N VAL A 138 6.17 8.72 4.21
CA VAL A 138 6.97 9.83 3.67
C VAL A 138 6.13 11.09 3.56
N GLU A 139 4.94 11.01 2.96
CA GLU A 139 4.03 12.16 2.87
C GLU A 139 3.60 12.64 4.27
N ALA A 140 3.16 11.71 5.13
CA ALA A 140 2.72 12.06 6.47
C ALA A 140 3.83 12.72 7.29
N ALA A 141 5.09 12.26 7.17
CA ALA A 141 6.22 12.88 7.86
C ALA A 141 6.50 14.33 7.39
N GLY A 142 6.11 14.69 6.17
CA GLY A 142 6.17 16.07 5.68
C GLY A 142 5.11 16.99 6.28
N ASP A 143 3.98 16.42 6.72
CA ASP A 143 2.83 17.14 7.29
C ASP A 143 2.79 17.08 8.84
N VAL A 144 3.88 16.65 9.50
CA VAL A 144 3.93 16.58 10.98
C VAL A 144 4.28 17.95 11.58
N ASP A 145 3.39 18.49 12.40
CA ASP A 145 3.65 19.73 13.17
C ASP A 145 4.26 19.46 14.56
N VAL A 146 3.97 18.30 15.15
CA VAL A 146 4.35 17.98 16.53
C VAL A 146 5.06 16.63 16.57
N LEU A 147 6.31 16.64 17.05
CA LEU A 147 7.09 15.44 17.30
C LEU A 147 7.13 15.16 18.80
N LEU A 148 6.47 14.08 19.22
CA LEU A 148 6.56 13.57 20.59
C LEU A 148 7.64 12.48 20.62
N LEU A 149 8.67 12.70 21.43
CA LEU A 149 9.79 11.78 21.56
C LEU A 149 9.68 10.98 22.84
N ASP A 150 9.86 9.67 22.74
CA ASP A 150 10.11 8.85 23.92
C ASP A 150 11.50 9.17 24.48
N LYS A 151 11.68 9.06 25.80
CA LYS A 151 12.98 9.36 26.41
C LYS A 151 13.94 8.19 26.25
N THR A 152 13.49 6.97 26.57
CA THR A 152 14.40 5.84 26.73
C THR A 152 14.67 5.19 25.38
N GLY A 153 15.91 5.28 24.88
CA GLY A 153 16.30 4.64 23.62
C GLY A 153 15.92 5.41 22.36
N THR A 154 15.51 6.68 22.47
CA THR A 154 15.26 7.58 21.33
C THR A 154 16.05 8.88 21.41
N ILE A 155 16.08 9.56 22.58
CA ILE A 155 16.98 10.69 22.88
C ILE A 155 18.29 10.16 23.46
#